data_AF-A0A8J2L6W1-F1
#
_entry.id   AF-A0A8J2L6W1-F1
#
_cell.length_a   1.000
_cell.length_b   1.000
_cell.length_c   1.000
_cell.angle_alpha   90.00
_cell.angle_beta   90.00
_cell.angle_gamma   90.00
#
_symmetry.space_group_name_H-M   'P 1'
#
loop_
_entity.id
_entity.type
_entity.pdbx_description
1 polymer ?
#
loop_
_entity_poly.entity_id
_entity_poly.type
_entity_poly.pdbx_seq_one_letter_code
_entity_poly.pdbx_strand_id
1 'polypeptide(L)'
;MTLTMSPVLVWLSFSSINMWVVILSGFNFYHDYFSSKLYPVDSSEEFDFIVVGSGSAGSVVANRLSRNNRVFLLEAGGDPIHLHTIPGLAPDLLHRPQIDWIHKSLPQKDTLKAHVEQVSRWPRGKALGGSSNLNYMLYVRSHPLDYDNWANITGDPTWSYENVLPFFKKSNDYHGHFYNEKHYGQTGYGTLRVEELKWNPLKNCFINAGKQMGYPYIDLNGPQSSGFCELEVNQKNGERCGTFQAFVRPILHRENLVISRYSQATKAIPNKYSLQEGM
;
A
#
# COMPACT_ATOMS: atom_id res chain seq x y z
N MET A 1 -40.51 4.74 -26.86
CA MET A 1 -41.19 4.84 -25.54
C MET A 1 -40.08 4.87 -24.49
N THR A 2 -39.63 6.06 -24.10
CA THR A 2 -38.57 6.24 -23.08
C THR A 2 -39.18 5.97 -21.71
N LEU A 3 -38.77 4.88 -21.06
CA LEU A 3 -39.12 4.58 -19.67
C LEU A 3 -38.47 5.61 -18.76
N THR A 4 -39.19 6.68 -18.43
CA THR A 4 -38.81 7.58 -17.35
C THR A 4 -39.10 6.87 -16.03
N MET A 5 -38.07 6.29 -15.40
CA MET A 5 -38.23 5.77 -14.04
C MET A 5 -38.63 6.92 -13.11
N SER A 6 -39.67 6.70 -12.29
CA SER A 6 -40.12 7.66 -11.29
C SER A 6 -38.93 8.10 -10.42
N PRO A 7 -38.77 9.42 -10.15
CA PRO A 7 -37.72 9.92 -9.26
C PRO A 7 -37.68 9.22 -7.90
N VAL A 8 -38.83 8.75 -7.41
CA VAL A 8 -38.96 7.98 -6.15
C VAL A 8 -38.32 6.60 -6.28
N LEU A 9 -38.49 5.91 -7.41
CA LEU A 9 -37.88 4.60 -7.65
C LEU A 9 -36.36 4.71 -7.84
N VAL A 10 -35.90 5.80 -8.45
CA VAL A 10 -34.47 6.15 -8.50
C VAL A 10 -33.93 6.40 -7.09
N TRP A 11 -34.65 7.17 -6.27
CA TRP A 11 -34.24 7.44 -4.89
C TRP A 11 -34.19 6.18 -4.01
N LEU A 12 -35.21 5.32 -4.12
CA LEU A 12 -35.28 4.04 -3.40
C LEU A 12 -34.18 3.07 -3.87
N SER A 13 -33.84 3.06 -5.16
CA SER A 13 -32.74 2.23 -5.68
C SER A 13 -31.37 2.72 -5.22
N PHE A 14 -31.11 4.03 -5.22
CA PHE A 14 -29.85 4.57 -4.70
C PHE A 14 -29.69 4.39 -3.17
N SER A 15 -30.77 4.60 -2.40
CA SER A 15 -30.74 4.40 -0.95
C SER A 15 -30.63 2.91 -0.57
N SER A 16 -31.25 2.01 -1.33
CA SER A 16 -31.09 0.56 -1.13
C SER A 16 -29.71 0.06 -1.53
N ILE A 17 -29.09 0.55 -2.62
CA ILE A 17 -27.71 0.16 -3.00
C ILE A 17 -26.73 0.52 -1.89
N ASN A 18 -26.81 1.72 -1.33
CA ASN A 18 -25.95 2.12 -0.22
C ASN A 18 -26.14 1.22 1.01
N MET A 19 -27.39 0.87 1.34
CA MET A 19 -27.69 -0.05 2.43
C MET A 19 -27.15 -1.45 2.17
N TRP A 20 -27.32 -1.97 0.95
CA TRP A 20 -26.80 -3.28 0.55
C TRP A 20 -25.28 -3.35 0.56
N VAL A 21 -24.60 -2.30 0.12
CA VAL A 21 -23.13 -2.20 0.21
C VAL A 21 -22.67 -2.25 1.67
N VAL A 22 -23.36 -1.56 2.57
CA VAL A 22 -23.05 -1.58 4.01
C VAL A 22 -23.30 -2.97 4.61
N ILE A 23 -24.46 -3.59 4.33
CA ILE A 23 -24.81 -4.92 4.82
C ILE A 23 -23.81 -5.96 4.31
N LEU A 24 -23.52 -5.97 3.00
CA LEU A 24 -22.59 -6.91 2.39
C LEU A 24 -21.16 -6.71 2.91
N SER A 25 -20.73 -5.46 3.09
CA SER A 25 -19.43 -5.15 3.70
C SER A 25 -19.36 -5.65 5.15
N GLY A 26 -20.44 -5.48 5.92
CA GLY A 26 -20.55 -6.00 7.27
C GLY A 26 -20.49 -7.52 7.31
N PHE A 27 -21.28 -8.20 6.46
CA PHE A 27 -21.27 -9.66 6.34
C PHE A 27 -19.87 -10.18 5.99
N ASN A 28 -19.23 -9.61 4.95
CA ASN A 28 -17.88 -10.00 4.55
C ASN A 28 -16.86 -9.81 5.66
N PHE A 29 -16.93 -8.69 6.40
CA PHE A 29 -16.04 -8.44 7.52
C PHE A 29 -16.22 -9.46 8.65
N TYR A 30 -17.47 -9.74 9.07
CA TYR A 30 -17.71 -10.69 10.15
C TYR A 30 -17.39 -12.13 9.72
N HIS A 31 -17.71 -12.50 8.48
CA HIS A 31 -17.32 -13.78 7.92
C HIS A 31 -15.80 -13.95 7.94
N ASP A 32 -15.05 -12.94 7.48
CA ASP A 32 -13.59 -12.93 7.53
C ASP A 32 -13.06 -13.09 8.96
N TYR A 33 -13.57 -12.26 9.88
CA TYR A 33 -13.20 -12.29 11.29
C TYR A 33 -13.42 -13.66 11.95
N PHE A 34 -14.60 -14.24 11.80
CA PHE A 34 -14.92 -15.52 12.42
C PHE A 34 -14.17 -16.67 11.73
N SER A 35 -14.06 -16.66 10.40
CA SER A 35 -13.30 -17.68 9.68
C SER A 35 -11.83 -17.71 10.11
N SER A 36 -11.20 -16.55 10.30
CA SER A 36 -9.81 -16.46 10.76
C SER A 36 -9.61 -17.01 12.18
N LYS A 37 -10.63 -16.96 13.04
CA LYS A 37 -10.56 -17.51 14.40
C LYS A 37 -10.82 -19.01 14.48
N LEU A 38 -11.50 -19.57 13.49
CA LEU A 38 -11.84 -20.99 13.44
C LEU A 38 -10.66 -21.88 13.02
N TYR A 39 -9.63 -21.30 12.39
CA TYR A 39 -8.41 -21.99 11.98
C TYR A 39 -7.18 -21.37 12.67
N PRO A 40 -7.06 -21.52 14.01
CA PRO A 40 -5.89 -21.03 14.71
C PRO A 40 -4.65 -21.81 14.24
N VAL A 41 -3.54 -21.10 14.07
CA VAL A 41 -2.25 -21.73 13.83
C VAL A 41 -1.82 -22.44 15.10
N ASP A 42 -1.39 -23.70 14.99
CA ASP A 42 -0.89 -24.45 16.12
C ASP A 42 0.37 -23.77 16.67
N SER A 43 0.35 -23.44 17.96
CA SER A 43 1.47 -22.80 18.66
C SER A 43 2.76 -23.62 18.67
N SER A 44 2.67 -24.92 18.35
CA SER A 44 3.82 -25.82 18.22
C SER A 44 4.44 -25.85 16.82
N GLU A 45 3.84 -25.18 15.83
CA GLU A 45 4.40 -25.13 14.48
C GLU A 45 5.68 -24.27 14.42
N GLU A 46 6.70 -24.83 13.77
CA GLU A 46 7.94 -24.13 13.47
C GLU A 46 7.94 -23.57 12.04
N PHE A 47 8.48 -22.37 11.91
CA PHE A 47 8.61 -21.65 10.64
C PHE A 47 10.04 -21.14 10.48
N ASP A 48 10.54 -21.15 9.25
CA ASP A 48 11.86 -20.59 8.94
C ASP A 48 11.88 -19.07 9.17
N PHE A 49 10.75 -18.41 8.87
CA PHE A 49 10.60 -16.98 9.03
C PHE A 49 9.23 -16.61 9.58
N ILE A 50 9.22 -15.67 10.52
CA ILE A 50 8.01 -14.97 10.98
C ILE A 50 8.07 -13.53 10.48
N VAL A 51 7.10 -13.13 9.67
CA VAL A 51 6.93 -11.77 9.18
C VAL A 51 5.84 -11.09 9.99
N VAL A 52 6.20 -10.05 10.73
CA VAL A 52 5.27 -9.28 11.57
C VAL A 52 4.75 -8.06 10.80
N GLY A 53 3.48 -8.10 10.44
CA GLY A 53 2.76 -7.08 9.69
C GLY A 53 2.81 -7.33 8.18
N SER A 54 1.65 -7.49 7.56
CA SER A 54 1.48 -7.60 6.10
C SER A 54 1.32 -6.23 5.44
N GLY A 55 2.09 -5.22 5.87
CA GLY A 55 2.12 -3.91 5.24
C GLY A 55 2.81 -3.92 3.87
N SER A 56 3.16 -2.75 3.35
CA SER A 56 3.82 -2.63 2.03
C SER A 56 5.11 -3.45 1.94
N ALA A 57 5.97 -3.37 2.95
CA ALA A 57 7.22 -4.14 3.00
C ALA A 57 6.98 -5.60 3.34
N GLY A 58 6.20 -5.90 4.39
CA GLY A 58 5.95 -7.27 4.85
C GLY A 58 5.29 -8.15 3.79
N SER A 59 4.38 -7.59 2.98
CA SER A 59 3.78 -8.28 1.84
C SER A 59 4.83 -8.73 0.81
N VAL A 60 5.80 -7.86 0.50
CA VAL A 60 6.90 -8.18 -0.42
C VAL A 60 7.82 -9.24 0.20
N VAL A 61 8.22 -9.05 1.46
CA VAL A 61 9.12 -9.98 2.17
C VAL A 61 8.51 -11.37 2.25
N ALA A 62 7.25 -11.49 2.70
CA ALA A 62 6.54 -12.76 2.77
C ALA A 62 6.45 -13.43 1.38
N ASN A 63 6.18 -12.66 0.32
CA ASN A 63 6.15 -13.19 -1.05
C ASN A 63 7.49 -13.77 -1.52
N ARG A 64 8.59 -13.09 -1.21
CA ARG A 64 9.92 -13.53 -1.63
C ARG A 64 10.44 -14.69 -0.80
N LEU A 65 10.28 -14.65 0.53
CA LEU A 65 10.73 -15.71 1.44
C LEU A 65 9.95 -17.02 1.22
N SER A 66 8.64 -16.96 1.05
CA SER A 66 7.79 -18.14 0.83
C SER A 66 7.97 -18.80 -0.54
N ARG A 67 8.96 -18.41 -1.34
CA ARG A 67 9.32 -19.16 -2.55
C ARG A 67 9.92 -20.52 -2.22
N ASN A 68 10.75 -20.58 -1.16
CA ASN A 68 11.52 -21.76 -0.80
C ASN A 68 11.49 -22.08 0.70
N ASN A 69 10.83 -21.25 1.52
CA ASN A 69 10.84 -21.36 2.98
C ASN A 69 9.41 -21.43 3.53
N ARG A 70 9.21 -22.04 4.70
CA ARG A 70 7.97 -21.95 5.47
C ARG A 70 7.90 -20.60 6.16
N VAL A 71 6.88 -19.81 5.83
CA VAL A 71 6.72 -18.44 6.32
C VAL A 71 5.42 -18.31 7.09
N PHE A 72 5.51 -17.73 8.27
CA PHE A 72 4.36 -17.30 9.04
C PHE A 72 4.19 -15.79 8.95
N LEU A 73 3.07 -15.34 8.38
CA LEU A 73 2.73 -13.94 8.21
C LEU A 73 1.64 -13.52 9.20
N LEU A 74 1.99 -12.64 10.14
CA LEU A 74 1.09 -12.08 11.14
C LEU A 74 0.56 -10.72 10.69
N GLU A 75 -0.74 -10.52 10.73
CA GLU A 75 -1.36 -9.21 10.47
C GLU A 75 -2.43 -8.89 11.51
N ALA A 76 -2.38 -7.67 12.06
CA ALA A 76 -3.32 -7.23 13.08
C ALA A 76 -4.72 -6.93 12.53
N GLY A 77 -4.81 -6.59 11.24
CA GLY A 77 -6.08 -6.47 10.52
C GLY A 77 -6.56 -7.76 9.86
N GLY A 78 -7.72 -7.65 9.21
CA GLY A 78 -8.29 -8.70 8.36
C GLY A 78 -7.89 -8.55 6.90
N ASP A 79 -8.71 -9.12 6.02
CA ASP A 79 -8.61 -8.89 4.59
C ASP A 79 -8.97 -7.44 4.23
N PRO A 80 -8.38 -6.88 3.15
CA PRO A 80 -8.83 -5.59 2.65
C PRO A 80 -10.27 -5.69 2.14
N ILE A 81 -11.13 -4.79 2.62
CA ILE A 81 -12.50 -4.65 2.11
C ILE A 81 -12.51 -4.22 0.63
N HIS A 82 -13.58 -4.58 -0.09
CA HIS A 82 -13.71 -4.29 -1.52
C HIS A 82 -13.59 -2.80 -1.84
N LEU A 83 -14.06 -1.91 -0.97
CA LEU A 83 -13.97 -0.45 -1.17
C LEU A 83 -12.54 0.07 -1.30
N HIS A 84 -11.53 -0.63 -0.76
CA HIS A 84 -10.12 -0.26 -0.96
C HIS A 84 -9.71 -0.27 -2.44
N THR A 85 -10.37 -1.08 -3.27
CA THR A 85 -10.06 -1.18 -4.71
C THR A 85 -10.42 0.08 -5.48
N ILE A 86 -11.32 0.92 -4.96
CA ILE A 86 -11.84 2.12 -5.62
C ILE A 86 -10.96 3.32 -5.25
N PRO A 87 -10.13 3.87 -6.17
CA PRO A 87 -9.19 4.95 -5.87
C PRO A 87 -9.86 6.20 -5.27
N GLY A 88 -11.03 6.58 -5.79
CA GLY A 88 -11.77 7.79 -5.38
C GLY A 88 -12.28 7.76 -3.93
N LEU A 89 -12.39 6.58 -3.31
CA LEU A 89 -12.84 6.45 -1.91
C LEU A 89 -11.70 6.53 -0.90
N ALA A 90 -10.44 6.68 -1.32
CA ALA A 90 -9.29 6.71 -0.41
C ALA A 90 -9.47 7.68 0.78
N PRO A 91 -9.98 8.93 0.60
CA PRO A 91 -10.23 9.83 1.73
C PRO A 91 -11.30 9.32 2.71
N ASP A 92 -12.36 8.67 2.22
CA ASP A 92 -13.50 8.19 3.03
C ASP A 92 -13.16 6.95 3.87
N LEU A 93 -12.10 6.23 3.48
CA LEU A 93 -11.58 5.05 4.17
C LEU A 93 -10.64 5.41 5.33
N LEU A 94 -10.15 6.65 5.38
CA LEU A 94 -9.36 7.14 6.50
C LEU A 94 -10.24 7.22 7.76
N HIS A 95 -9.62 6.99 8.90
CA HIS A 95 -10.25 7.11 10.22
C HIS A 95 -11.40 6.13 10.50
N ARG A 96 -11.41 5.00 9.81
CA ARG A 96 -12.32 3.88 10.08
C ARG A 96 -11.61 2.84 10.97
N PRO A 97 -12.02 2.65 12.24
CA PRO A 97 -11.28 1.82 13.20
C PRO A 97 -11.16 0.34 12.78
N GLN A 98 -11.97 -0.12 11.84
CA GLN A 98 -11.90 -1.49 11.31
C GLN A 98 -10.66 -1.70 10.42
N ILE A 99 -10.21 -0.66 9.71
CA ILE A 99 -9.18 -0.73 8.66
C ILE A 99 -8.06 0.30 8.81
N ASP A 100 -8.15 1.17 9.81
CA ASP A 100 -7.18 2.20 10.17
C ASP A 100 -6.84 2.11 11.67
N TRP A 101 -5.57 2.24 12.01
CA TRP A 101 -5.08 2.34 13.39
C TRP A 101 -5.43 3.66 14.08
N ILE A 102 -5.82 4.69 13.32
CA ILE A 102 -6.30 5.98 13.83
C ILE A 102 -5.34 6.63 14.85
N HIS A 103 -4.03 6.53 14.59
CA HIS A 103 -3.05 7.20 15.43
C HIS A 103 -3.27 8.71 15.41
N LYS A 104 -2.93 9.34 16.53
CA LYS A 104 -2.91 10.79 16.67
C LYS A 104 -1.55 11.20 17.20
N SER A 105 -1.07 12.35 16.77
CA SER A 105 0.07 12.98 17.42
C SER A 105 -0.31 13.42 18.84
N LEU A 106 0.70 13.68 19.67
CA LEU A 106 0.50 14.55 20.83
C LEU A 106 0.08 15.96 20.36
N PRO A 107 -0.57 16.77 21.22
CA PRO A 107 -0.90 18.16 20.89
C PRO A 107 0.34 18.94 20.44
N GLN A 108 0.24 19.61 19.30
CA GLN A 108 1.35 20.37 18.71
C GLN A 108 1.26 21.83 19.13
N LYS A 109 2.20 22.28 19.98
CA LYS A 109 2.15 23.63 20.56
C LYS A 109 2.36 24.73 19.53
N ASP A 110 3.15 24.52 18.50
CA ASP A 110 3.55 25.57 17.55
C ASP A 110 2.86 25.46 16.19
N THR A 111 2.08 24.39 15.97
CA THR A 111 1.36 24.13 14.71
C THR A 111 -0.09 23.72 15.00
N LEU A 112 -0.90 23.44 13.98
CA LEU A 112 -2.25 22.87 14.12
C LEU A 112 -3.23 23.68 14.99
N LYS A 113 -3.06 25.01 15.05
CA LYS A 113 -3.89 25.91 15.87
C LYS A 113 -5.39 25.87 15.55
N ALA A 114 -5.74 25.50 14.31
CA ALA A 114 -7.12 25.35 13.86
C ALA A 114 -7.65 23.90 13.99
N HIS A 115 -6.83 22.94 14.43
CA HIS A 115 -7.27 21.56 14.62
C HIS A 115 -7.86 21.37 16.02
N VAL A 116 -8.90 20.53 16.10
CA VAL A 116 -9.46 20.07 17.38
C VAL A 116 -8.34 19.43 18.21
N GLU A 117 -8.21 19.84 19.47
CA GLU A 117 -7.15 19.39 20.40
C GLU A 117 -5.70 19.66 19.94
N GLN A 118 -5.51 20.44 18.86
CA GLN A 118 -4.19 20.68 18.24
C GLN A 118 -3.43 19.38 17.88
N VAL A 119 -4.16 18.31 17.55
CA VAL A 119 -3.58 17.02 17.18
C VAL A 119 -3.63 16.77 15.67
N SER A 120 -2.59 16.12 15.15
CA SER A 120 -2.55 15.61 13.79
C SER A 120 -3.10 14.18 13.77
N ARG A 121 -3.91 13.84 12.75
CA ARG A 121 -4.39 12.48 12.56
C ARG A 121 -3.44 11.74 11.62
N TRP A 122 -2.95 10.58 12.05
CA TRP A 122 -1.94 9.79 11.35
C TRP A 122 -2.54 8.42 10.96
N PRO A 123 -3.25 8.34 9.82
CA PRO A 123 -3.86 7.10 9.40
C PRO A 123 -2.80 6.06 9.05
N ARG A 124 -2.99 4.82 9.49
CA ARG A 124 -2.15 3.66 9.15
C ARG A 124 -3.04 2.46 8.88
N GLY A 125 -2.88 1.86 7.70
CA GLY A 125 -3.73 0.75 7.30
C GLY A 125 -3.56 -0.46 8.20
N LYS A 126 -4.69 -1.07 8.58
CA LYS A 126 -4.81 -2.23 9.46
C LYS A 126 -5.61 -3.31 8.73
N ALA A 127 -4.97 -3.94 7.75
CA ALA A 127 -5.47 -5.04 6.92
C ALA A 127 -4.28 -5.62 6.15
N LEU A 128 -4.42 -6.80 5.54
CA LEU A 128 -3.41 -7.30 4.60
C LEU A 128 -3.18 -6.26 3.48
N GLY A 129 -1.91 -5.88 3.26
CA GLY A 129 -1.48 -4.78 2.41
C GLY A 129 -1.21 -3.46 3.16
N GLY A 130 -1.63 -3.35 4.42
CA GLY A 130 -1.43 -2.20 5.31
C GLY A 130 -1.81 -0.87 4.67
N SER A 131 -0.95 0.15 4.86
CA SER A 131 -1.21 1.51 4.34
C SER A 131 -1.27 1.61 2.82
N SER A 132 -0.85 0.59 2.05
CA SER A 132 -1.05 0.60 0.58
C SER A 132 -2.53 0.55 0.18
N ASN A 133 -3.41 0.10 1.09
CA ASN A 133 -4.86 0.13 0.91
C ASN A 133 -5.47 1.51 1.16
N LEU A 134 -4.77 2.41 1.88
CA LEU A 134 -5.26 3.74 2.26
C LEU A 134 -4.59 4.90 1.52
N ASN A 135 -3.39 4.67 0.94
CA ASN A 135 -2.63 5.73 0.29
C ASN A 135 -3.31 6.27 -0.99
N TYR A 136 -2.74 7.30 -1.59
CA TYR A 136 -3.21 7.88 -2.86
C TYR A 136 -2.56 7.29 -4.12
N MET A 137 -1.96 6.10 -4.00
CA MET A 137 -1.38 5.31 -5.10
C MET A 137 -0.25 5.97 -5.89
N LEU A 138 0.16 7.19 -5.59
CA LEU A 138 1.27 7.85 -6.28
C LEU A 138 2.53 6.98 -6.20
N TYR A 139 3.08 6.68 -7.37
CA TYR A 139 4.34 5.96 -7.48
C TYR A 139 5.46 6.96 -7.77
N VAL A 140 6.20 7.31 -6.71
CA VAL A 140 7.32 8.25 -6.77
C VAL A 140 8.52 7.62 -6.07
N ARG A 141 9.64 7.52 -6.78
CA ARG A 141 10.93 7.14 -6.20
C ARG A 141 11.56 8.36 -5.53
N SER A 142 12.32 8.13 -4.46
CA SER A 142 13.12 9.20 -3.84
C SER A 142 14.25 9.64 -4.76
N HIS A 143 14.83 10.79 -4.47
CA HIS A 143 15.98 11.31 -5.20
C HIS A 143 17.19 10.38 -5.04
N PRO A 144 18.03 10.17 -6.08
CA PRO A 144 19.24 9.35 -5.96
C PRO A 144 20.12 9.70 -4.75
N LEU A 145 20.25 11.01 -4.47
CA LEU A 145 20.99 11.52 -3.31
C LEU A 145 20.46 11.01 -1.96
N ASP A 146 19.18 10.67 -1.83
CA ASP A 146 18.62 10.15 -0.58
C ASP A 146 19.20 8.76 -0.28
N TYR A 147 19.29 7.91 -1.31
CA TYR A 147 19.85 6.55 -1.23
C TYR A 147 21.37 6.57 -1.04
N ASP A 148 22.07 7.44 -1.76
CA ASP A 148 23.51 7.61 -1.58
C ASP A 148 23.83 8.15 -0.18
N ASN A 149 22.98 9.02 0.37
CA ASN A 149 23.10 9.46 1.76
C ASN A 149 22.85 8.32 2.76
N TRP A 150 21.91 7.39 2.49
CA TRP A 150 21.74 6.19 3.31
C TRP A 150 23.00 5.32 3.30
N ALA A 151 23.59 5.09 2.13
CA ALA A 151 24.84 4.35 2.01
C ALA A 151 25.97 5.02 2.81
N ASN A 152 26.08 6.35 2.74
CA ASN A 152 27.09 7.10 3.47
C ASN A 152 26.91 7.02 5.00
N ILE A 153 25.67 7.22 5.50
CA ILE A 153 25.38 7.21 6.94
C ILE A 153 25.57 5.81 7.54
N THR A 154 25.22 4.76 6.78
CA THR A 154 25.33 3.38 7.24
C THR A 154 26.71 2.75 7.01
N GLY A 155 27.51 3.32 6.09
CA GLY A 155 28.75 2.71 5.60
C GLY A 155 28.52 1.50 4.70
N ASP A 156 27.27 1.24 4.26
CA ASP A 156 26.90 0.08 3.45
C ASP A 156 26.53 0.53 2.02
N PRO A 157 27.39 0.26 1.02
CA PRO A 157 27.16 0.69 -0.36
C PRO A 157 25.96 0.01 -1.01
N THR A 158 25.42 -1.08 -0.46
CA THR A 158 24.23 -1.75 -1.02
C THR A 158 22.99 -0.87 -1.01
N TRP A 159 22.99 0.20 -0.20
CA TRP A 159 21.92 1.20 -0.15
C TRP A 159 22.06 2.33 -1.16
N SER A 160 23.16 2.43 -1.91
CA SER A 160 23.34 3.48 -2.93
C SER A 160 22.30 3.37 -4.04
N TYR A 161 22.00 4.49 -4.72
CA TYR A 161 20.93 4.53 -5.73
C TYR A 161 21.13 3.48 -6.83
N GLU A 162 22.37 3.33 -7.29
CA GLU A 162 22.73 2.35 -8.31
C GLU A 162 22.40 0.91 -7.90
N ASN A 163 22.62 0.57 -6.63
CA ASN A 163 22.38 -0.77 -6.10
C ASN A 163 20.90 -1.04 -5.76
N VAL A 164 20.13 -0.01 -5.39
CA VAL A 164 18.69 -0.16 -5.12
C VAL A 164 17.83 -0.12 -6.39
N LEU A 165 18.29 0.56 -7.45
CA LEU A 165 17.56 0.71 -8.71
C LEU A 165 17.08 -0.62 -9.32
N PRO A 166 17.89 -1.69 -9.38
CA PRO A 166 17.44 -3.01 -9.81
C PRO A 166 16.24 -3.55 -9.03
N PHE A 167 16.10 -3.24 -7.74
CA PHE A 167 14.97 -3.69 -6.93
C PHE A 167 13.68 -2.94 -7.24
N PHE A 168 13.75 -1.63 -7.53
CA PHE A 168 12.58 -0.90 -8.05
C PHE A 168 12.11 -1.50 -9.38
N LYS A 169 13.05 -1.75 -10.30
CA LYS A 169 12.78 -2.39 -11.58
C LYS A 169 12.16 -3.78 -11.40
N LYS A 170 12.65 -4.56 -10.44
CA LYS A 170 12.16 -5.91 -10.13
C LYS A 170 10.78 -5.97 -9.48
N SER A 171 10.40 -4.91 -8.77
CA SER A 171 9.10 -4.85 -8.11
C SER A 171 7.95 -4.57 -9.08
N ASN A 172 8.23 -3.80 -10.15
CA ASN A 172 7.20 -3.19 -10.98
C ASN A 172 6.82 -4.01 -12.22
N ASP A 173 5.51 -4.09 -12.47
CA ASP A 173 4.92 -4.29 -13.80
C ASP A 173 4.62 -2.90 -14.38
N TYR A 174 5.57 -2.34 -15.13
CA TYR A 174 5.54 -0.94 -15.57
C TYR A 174 4.85 -0.77 -16.93
N HIS A 175 3.86 0.13 -17.01
CA HIS A 175 3.09 0.48 -18.21
C HIS A 175 2.96 2.01 -18.39
N GLY A 176 3.97 2.77 -17.95
CA GLY A 176 4.07 4.20 -18.24
C GLY A 176 4.93 4.48 -19.48
N HIS A 177 5.28 5.75 -19.67
CA HIS A 177 6.21 6.19 -20.70
C HIS A 177 7.67 5.84 -20.36
N PHE A 178 8.28 4.96 -21.17
CA PHE A 178 9.70 4.65 -21.11
C PHE A 178 10.56 5.79 -21.69
N TYR A 179 10.79 6.85 -20.92
CA TYR A 179 11.70 7.93 -21.34
C TYR A 179 13.16 7.45 -21.41
N ASN A 180 13.55 6.55 -20.51
CA ASN A 180 14.88 5.93 -20.50
C ASN A 180 14.83 4.54 -19.84
N GLU A 181 15.05 3.48 -20.62
CA GLU A 181 15.01 2.08 -20.17
C GLU A 181 15.96 1.76 -18.99
N LYS A 182 17.01 2.56 -18.79
CA LYS A 182 17.91 2.41 -17.63
C LYS A 182 17.11 2.48 -16.31
N HIS A 183 16.18 3.41 -16.22
CA HIS A 183 15.49 3.72 -14.96
C HIS A 183 14.23 2.88 -14.75
N TYR A 184 13.70 2.22 -15.77
CA TYR A 184 12.41 1.54 -15.69
C TYR A 184 12.52 0.02 -15.69
N GLY A 185 11.62 -0.62 -14.94
CA GLY A 185 11.39 -2.06 -15.03
C GLY A 185 10.66 -2.41 -16.33
N GLN A 186 10.68 -3.68 -16.72
CA GLN A 186 9.97 -4.12 -17.92
C GLN A 186 8.50 -4.45 -17.62
N THR A 187 7.64 -4.25 -18.61
CA THR A 187 6.25 -4.70 -18.57
C THR A 187 6.19 -6.22 -18.33
N GLY A 188 5.34 -6.66 -17.41
CA GLY A 188 5.13 -8.06 -17.05
C GLY A 188 6.22 -8.69 -16.16
N TYR A 189 7.25 -7.94 -15.76
CA TYR A 189 8.36 -8.48 -14.98
C TYR A 189 8.06 -8.56 -13.47
N GLY A 190 7.67 -7.43 -12.87
CA GLY A 190 7.27 -7.36 -11.47
C GLY A 190 5.78 -7.67 -11.27
N THR A 191 5.28 -7.43 -10.07
CA THR A 191 3.86 -7.69 -9.74
C THR A 191 3.11 -6.43 -9.34
N LEU A 192 3.81 -5.37 -8.96
CA LEU A 192 3.21 -4.09 -8.63
C LEU A 192 2.94 -3.32 -9.92
N ARG A 193 1.67 -3.18 -10.31
CA ARG A 193 1.30 -2.41 -11.50
C ARG A 193 1.64 -0.94 -11.27
N VAL A 194 2.32 -0.33 -12.24
CA VAL A 194 2.56 1.12 -12.32
C VAL A 194 2.07 1.58 -13.69
N GLU A 195 1.21 2.59 -13.73
CA GLU A 195 0.73 3.21 -14.96
C GLU A 195 0.52 4.71 -14.78
N GLU A 196 0.42 5.43 -15.89
CA GLU A 196 0.02 6.84 -15.86
C GLU A 196 -1.40 7.02 -15.37
N LEU A 197 -1.63 8.10 -14.63
CA LEU A 197 -2.97 8.49 -14.21
C LEU A 197 -3.81 8.88 -15.43
N LYS A 198 -4.78 8.03 -15.78
CA LYS A 198 -5.62 8.18 -16.98
C LYS A 198 -6.51 9.43 -16.97
N TRP A 199 -6.99 9.86 -15.80
CA TRP A 199 -7.92 10.97 -15.68
C TRP A 199 -7.49 11.95 -14.60
N ASN A 200 -7.19 13.17 -15.02
CA ASN A 200 -6.99 14.34 -14.16
C ASN A 200 -7.35 15.61 -14.96
N PRO A 201 -8.48 16.28 -14.65
CA PRO A 201 -8.94 17.43 -15.42
C PRO A 201 -8.00 18.65 -15.32
N LEU A 202 -7.16 18.72 -14.28
CA LEU A 202 -6.24 19.84 -14.06
C LEU A 202 -4.82 19.58 -14.58
N LYS A 203 -4.54 18.38 -15.11
CA LYS A 203 -3.21 17.94 -15.56
C LYS A 203 -2.54 18.94 -16.50
N ASN A 204 -3.20 19.30 -17.60
CA ASN A 204 -2.63 20.20 -18.61
C ASN A 204 -2.46 21.62 -18.07
N CYS A 205 -3.41 22.09 -17.25
CA CYS A 205 -3.35 23.41 -16.63
C CYS A 205 -2.11 23.53 -15.72
N PHE A 206 -1.90 22.53 -14.86
CA PHE A 206 -0.78 22.51 -13.92
C PHE A 206 0.59 22.43 -14.61
N ILE A 207 0.72 21.56 -15.62
CA ILE A 207 1.96 21.44 -16.40
C ILE A 207 2.26 22.73 -17.19
N ASN A 208 1.24 23.33 -17.81
CA ASN A 208 1.43 24.56 -18.58
C ASN A 208 1.80 25.76 -17.70
N ALA A 209 1.23 25.86 -16.49
CA ALA A 209 1.64 26.87 -15.52
C ALA A 209 3.12 26.74 -15.15
N GLY A 210 3.61 25.51 -14.91
CA GLY A 210 5.02 25.23 -14.69
C GLY A 210 5.91 25.69 -15.84
N LYS A 211 5.52 25.41 -17.09
CA LYS A 211 6.22 25.87 -18.29
C LYS A 211 6.26 27.39 -18.40
N GLN A 212 5.17 28.08 -18.09
CA GLN A 212 5.11 29.55 -18.09
C GLN A 212 6.06 30.17 -17.04
N MET A 213 6.27 29.47 -15.92
CA MET A 213 7.26 29.84 -14.91
C MET A 213 8.70 29.48 -15.29
N GLY A 214 8.92 28.88 -16.47
CA GLY A 214 10.24 28.48 -16.96
C GLY A 214 10.71 27.09 -16.50
N TYR A 215 9.86 26.29 -15.85
CA TYR A 215 10.22 24.92 -15.45
C TYR A 215 10.04 23.93 -16.61
N PRO A 216 10.96 22.97 -16.76
CA PRO A 216 10.84 21.95 -17.79
C PRO A 216 9.75 20.93 -17.45
N TYR A 217 9.25 20.27 -18.50
CA TYR A 217 8.56 19.00 -18.33
C TYR A 217 9.61 17.91 -18.10
N ILE A 218 9.43 17.11 -17.04
CA ILE A 218 10.41 16.10 -16.64
C ILE A 218 9.81 14.70 -16.59
N ASP A 219 10.71 13.73 -16.56
CA ASP A 219 10.43 12.39 -16.12
C ASP A 219 10.43 12.35 -14.57
N LEU A 220 9.31 11.93 -13.97
CA LEU A 220 9.13 11.83 -12.51
C LEU A 220 10.09 10.83 -11.84
N ASN A 221 10.42 9.75 -12.53
CA ASN A 221 11.07 8.57 -11.96
C ASN A 221 12.36 8.17 -12.71
N GLY A 222 12.69 8.86 -13.81
CA GLY A 222 13.93 8.72 -14.56
C GLY A 222 15.10 9.52 -13.96
N PRO A 223 15.90 10.24 -14.76
CA PRO A 223 16.87 11.18 -14.22
C PRO A 223 16.14 12.35 -13.56
N GLN A 224 15.92 12.23 -12.24
CA GLN A 224 15.13 13.18 -11.48
C GLN A 224 15.82 14.54 -11.44
N SER A 225 15.07 15.58 -11.80
CA SER A 225 15.48 16.98 -11.77
C SER A 225 14.29 17.84 -11.36
N SER A 226 14.49 19.13 -11.11
CA SER A 226 13.38 20.03 -10.76
C SER A 226 12.52 20.35 -12.00
N GLY A 227 11.21 20.14 -11.89
CA GLY A 227 10.28 20.40 -12.99
C GLY A 227 8.87 19.90 -12.71
N PHE A 228 8.05 19.87 -13.75
CA PHE A 228 6.66 19.42 -13.69
C PHE A 228 6.48 18.17 -14.55
N CYS A 229 5.66 17.24 -14.10
CA CYS A 229 5.47 15.95 -14.77
C CYS A 229 4.04 15.44 -14.61
N GLU A 230 3.74 14.37 -15.33
CA GLU A 230 2.55 13.58 -15.12
C GLU A 230 2.73 12.61 -13.94
N LEU A 231 1.62 12.26 -13.31
CA LEU A 231 1.63 11.36 -12.16
C LEU A 231 1.55 9.91 -12.63
N GLU A 232 2.44 9.09 -12.08
CA GLU A 232 2.34 7.64 -12.14
C GLU A 232 1.65 7.11 -10.88
N VAL A 233 0.85 6.06 -11.06
CA VAL A 233 0.02 5.48 -10.00
C VAL A 233 0.09 3.96 -9.98
N ASN A 234 -0.07 3.40 -8.80
CA ASN A 234 -0.28 1.98 -8.60
C ASN A 234 -1.74 1.59 -8.87
N GLN A 235 -2.11 1.50 -10.15
CA GLN A 235 -3.45 1.11 -10.59
C GLN A 235 -3.39 0.05 -11.69
N LYS A 236 -4.44 -0.76 -11.79
CA LYS A 236 -4.65 -1.72 -12.88
C LYS A 236 -6.12 -1.68 -13.27
N ASN A 237 -6.42 -1.37 -14.53
CA ASN A 237 -7.79 -1.28 -15.05
C ASN A 237 -8.71 -0.33 -14.24
N GLY A 238 -8.15 0.76 -13.70
CA GLY A 238 -8.89 1.73 -12.89
C GLY A 238 -9.09 1.34 -11.42
N GLU A 239 -8.63 0.16 -11.01
CA GLU A 239 -8.60 -0.27 -9.61
C GLU A 239 -7.23 -0.01 -8.98
N ARG A 240 -7.22 0.21 -7.66
CA ARG A 240 -5.99 0.25 -6.86
C ARG A 240 -5.22 -1.07 -6.97
N CYS A 241 -3.94 -0.98 -7.28
CA CYS A 241 -2.99 -2.09 -7.20
C CYS A 241 -2.11 -1.96 -5.94
N GLY A 242 -2.67 -2.29 -4.78
CA GLY A 242 -1.93 -2.29 -3.50
C GLY A 242 -1.00 -3.49 -3.35
N THR A 243 -0.21 -3.52 -2.28
CA THR A 243 0.77 -4.59 -2.04
C THR A 243 0.13 -5.94 -1.72
N PHE A 244 -1.07 -5.97 -1.14
CA PHE A 244 -1.84 -7.22 -1.02
C PHE A 244 -2.16 -7.80 -2.40
N GLN A 245 -2.74 -7.00 -3.29
CA GLN A 245 -3.10 -7.42 -4.64
C GLN A 245 -1.87 -7.86 -5.45
N ALA A 246 -0.76 -7.15 -5.30
CA ALA A 246 0.48 -7.40 -6.06
C ALA A 246 1.30 -8.57 -5.50
N PHE A 247 1.39 -8.75 -4.19
CA PHE A 247 2.37 -9.67 -3.58
C PHE A 247 1.75 -10.81 -2.77
N VAL A 248 0.60 -10.61 -2.12
CA VAL A 248 0.02 -11.61 -1.21
C VAL A 248 -1.10 -12.41 -1.90
N ARG A 249 -2.06 -11.73 -2.52
CA ARG A 249 -3.20 -12.37 -3.19
C ARG A 249 -2.79 -13.44 -4.20
N PRO A 250 -1.75 -13.24 -5.05
CA PRO A 250 -1.35 -14.25 -6.03
C PRO A 250 -0.75 -15.52 -5.42
N ILE A 251 -0.35 -15.51 -4.15
CA ILE A 251 0.39 -16.61 -3.50
C ILE A 251 -0.39 -17.24 -2.33
N LEU A 252 -1.67 -16.89 -2.14
CA LEU A 252 -2.51 -17.47 -1.09
C LEU A 252 -2.67 -19.00 -1.21
N HIS A 253 -2.39 -19.56 -2.38
CA HIS A 253 -2.42 -21.01 -2.64
C HIS A 253 -1.15 -21.73 -2.18
N ARG A 254 -0.12 -21.01 -1.71
CA ARG A 254 1.14 -21.62 -1.26
C ARG A 254 0.95 -22.30 0.09
N GLU A 255 1.14 -23.61 0.13
CA GLU A 255 1.04 -24.40 1.36
C GLU A 255 2.10 -24.02 2.41
N ASN A 256 3.25 -23.52 1.97
CA ASN A 256 4.35 -23.07 2.84
C ASN A 256 4.19 -21.61 3.33
N LEU A 257 3.06 -20.95 3.06
CA LEU A 257 2.74 -19.62 3.58
C LEU A 257 1.50 -19.71 4.48
N VAL A 258 1.70 -19.57 5.78
CA VAL A 258 0.61 -19.51 6.75
C VAL A 258 0.36 -18.04 7.11
N ILE A 259 -0.88 -17.59 6.98
CA ILE A 259 -1.28 -16.20 7.29
C ILE A 259 -2.24 -16.21 8.47
N SER A 260 -1.88 -15.52 9.54
CA SER A 260 -2.77 -15.29 10.69
C SER A 260 -3.20 -13.83 10.71
N ARG A 261 -4.48 -13.62 10.45
CA ARG A 261 -5.15 -12.31 10.46
C ARG A 261 -5.75 -12.04 11.84
N TYR A 262 -6.03 -10.77 12.11
CA TYR A 262 -6.50 -10.31 13.43
C TYR A 262 -5.55 -10.67 14.58
N SER A 263 -4.27 -10.83 14.26
CA SER A 263 -3.21 -11.29 15.15
C SER A 263 -2.17 -10.19 15.32
N GLN A 264 -2.30 -9.44 16.40
CA GLN A 264 -1.35 -8.38 16.74
C GLN A 264 -0.19 -8.96 17.55
N ALA A 265 1.01 -8.91 16.98
CA ALA A 265 2.22 -9.19 17.74
C ALA A 265 2.41 -8.11 18.82
N THR A 266 2.51 -8.54 20.08
CA THR A 266 2.68 -7.64 21.24
C THR A 266 4.11 -7.68 21.79
N LYS A 267 4.81 -8.79 21.61
CA LYS A 267 6.16 -9.01 22.13
C LYS A 267 6.89 -10.07 21.33
N ALA A 268 8.17 -9.83 21.02
CA ALA A 268 9.09 -10.87 20.59
C ALA A 268 9.75 -11.49 21.83
N ILE A 269 9.76 -12.82 21.91
CA ILE A 269 10.37 -13.55 23.01
C ILE A 269 11.76 -14.00 22.54
N PRO A 270 12.85 -13.42 23.07
CA PRO A 270 14.18 -13.86 22.70
C PRO A 270 14.42 -15.29 23.18
N ASN A 271 15.08 -16.10 22.37
CA ASN A 271 15.54 -17.40 22.80
C ASN A 271 16.64 -17.20 23.86
N LYS A 272 16.60 -17.97 24.96
CA LYS A 272 17.54 -17.80 26.10
C LYS A 272 19.01 -17.99 25.71
N TYR A 273 19.29 -18.57 24.54
CA TYR A 273 20.64 -18.88 24.06
C TYR A 273 21.28 -17.80 23.17
N SER A 274 20.51 -16.84 22.63
CA SER A 274 21.05 -15.84 21.69
C SER A 274 21.70 -14.61 22.36
N LEU A 275 21.68 -14.53 23.69
CA LEU A 275 22.23 -13.39 24.45
C LEU A 275 23.65 -13.62 24.99
N GLN A 276 24.24 -14.81 24.80
CA GLN A 276 25.59 -15.13 25.30
C GLN A 276 26.72 -14.91 24.30
N GLU A 277 26.43 -14.70 23.00
CA GLU A 277 27.47 -14.54 21.96
C GLU A 277 27.67 -13.09 21.49
N GLY A 278 27.16 -12.10 22.23
CA GLY A 278 27.18 -10.69 21.85
C GLY A 278 27.69 -9.72 22.92
N MET A 279 28.84 -10.03 23.54
CA MET A 279 29.68 -9.05 24.25
C MET A 279 31.11 -9.11 23.73
#